data_AF-A0A7Z7BFR3-F1
#
_entry.id   AF-A0A7Z7BFR3-F1
#
_cell.length_a   1.000
_cell.length_b   1.000
_cell.length_c   1.000
_cell.angle_alpha   90.00
_cell.angle_beta   90.00
_cell.angle_gamma   90.00
#
_symmetry.space_group_name_H-M   'P 1'
#
loop_
_entity.id
_entity.type
_entity.pdbx_description
1 polymer ?
#
loop_
_entity_poly.entity_id
_entity_poly.type
_entity_poly.pdbx_seq_one_letter_code
_entity_poly.pdbx_strand_id
1 'polypeptide(L)'
;MTETLKLAGRDLFWPPADELTEAAERIRARLGDWPPTHVNWRICLTAPDDANGGDLIVFTDLKQSSEQHVEQIARWQTQGAGVIEAAAGRAVLHLGGVRYQLEGHLAEDWIAALAAFLDCGFDPHDALVLALAWRDGDETKSDDAWPCDISRFPRVAGLPDAPAQAFAACPDALGIYAVLPTAEWVERVAGFGVKTLQLRRKTAEPEELKREIARSVAAGREHDACVFINDHWQAAIDAGAYGVHLGQEDVHTADLHALSKAGVRLGLSTHGYYEMLTALHFRPSYIALGAVFPTTTKVMPTAPQGLARLARYVKLLEGVVPLVAIGGISGDVLPQVLATGVKSAAVVRAITEATDPASAAVALQKAFLQQKV
;
A
#
# COMPACT_ATOMS: atom_id res chain seq x y z
N MET A 1 -0.39 6.25 -27.85
CA MET A 1 -1.80 5.85 -28.01
C MET A 1 -1.84 4.36 -27.79
N THR A 2 -1.95 3.93 -26.54
CA THR A 2 -2.31 2.56 -26.21
C THR A 2 -3.80 2.44 -26.50
N GLU A 3 -4.18 1.65 -27.51
CA GLU A 3 -5.58 1.32 -27.72
C GLU A 3 -6.13 0.74 -26.41
N THR A 4 -7.14 1.39 -25.83
CA THR A 4 -7.93 0.79 -24.76
C THR A 4 -8.48 -0.50 -25.33
N LEU A 5 -7.92 -1.64 -24.91
CA LEU A 5 -8.38 -2.95 -25.37
C LEU A 5 -9.87 -3.05 -25.06
N LYS A 6 -10.68 -3.36 -26.07
CA LYS A 6 -12.10 -3.65 -25.84
C LYS A 6 -12.18 -4.84 -24.87
N LEU A 7 -13.00 -4.72 -23.83
CA LEU A 7 -13.27 -5.84 -22.93
C LEU A 7 -14.19 -6.85 -23.60
N ALA A 8 -15.01 -6.40 -24.56
CA ALA A 8 -15.86 -7.22 -25.40
C ALA A 8 -15.06 -8.30 -26.14
N GLY A 9 -15.48 -9.56 -25.96
CA GLY A 9 -14.80 -10.74 -26.50
C GLY A 9 -13.79 -11.39 -25.54
N ARG A 10 -13.63 -10.85 -24.32
CA ARG A 10 -12.94 -11.54 -23.22
C ARG A 10 -13.99 -12.20 -22.31
N ASP A 11 -13.67 -13.39 -21.79
CA ASP A 11 -14.51 -14.11 -20.83
C ASP A 11 -14.43 -13.48 -19.42
N LEU A 12 -14.83 -12.20 -19.31
CA LEU A 12 -14.73 -11.40 -18.09
C LEU A 12 -15.79 -11.79 -17.06
N PHE A 13 -16.97 -12.21 -17.51
CA PHE A 13 -18.08 -12.63 -16.66
C PHE A 13 -18.51 -14.06 -16.95
N TRP A 14 -18.89 -14.78 -15.90
CA TRP A 14 -19.49 -16.11 -15.99
C TRP A 14 -20.79 -16.22 -15.18
N PRO A 15 -21.92 -16.65 -15.79
CA PRO A 15 -22.14 -16.75 -17.23
C PRO A 15 -21.94 -15.41 -17.95
N PRO A 16 -21.83 -15.39 -19.29
CA PRO A 16 -21.71 -14.14 -20.04
C PRO A 16 -22.83 -13.15 -19.68
N ALA A 17 -22.46 -11.90 -19.47
CA ALA A 17 -23.36 -10.82 -19.06
C ALA A 17 -23.04 -9.56 -19.87
N ASP A 18 -23.75 -9.38 -20.99
CA ASP A 18 -23.46 -8.32 -21.96
C ASP A 18 -23.64 -6.92 -21.35
N GLU A 19 -24.71 -6.69 -20.59
CA GLU A 19 -24.97 -5.39 -19.95
C GLU A 19 -23.86 -5.00 -18.95
N LEU A 20 -23.35 -5.96 -18.17
CA LEU A 20 -22.24 -5.74 -17.25
C LEU A 20 -20.93 -5.52 -17.99
N THR A 21 -20.71 -6.21 -19.10
CA THR A 21 -19.54 -6.03 -19.96
C THR A 21 -19.51 -4.63 -20.54
N GLU A 22 -20.63 -4.16 -21.09
CA GLU A 22 -20.75 -2.79 -21.61
C GLU A 22 -20.56 -1.75 -20.51
N ALA A 23 -21.09 -1.97 -19.31
CA ALA A 23 -20.87 -1.09 -18.17
C ALA A 23 -19.39 -1.03 -17.76
N ALA A 24 -18.72 -2.18 -17.68
CA ALA A 24 -17.29 -2.26 -17.34
C ALA A 24 -16.44 -1.53 -18.38
N GLU A 25 -16.78 -1.64 -19.67
CA GLU A 25 -16.08 -0.90 -20.74
C GLU A 25 -16.23 0.61 -20.61
N ARG A 26 -17.46 1.10 -20.33
CA ARG A 26 -17.71 2.52 -20.11
C ARG A 26 -16.91 3.07 -18.94
N ILE A 27 -16.88 2.34 -17.82
CA ILE A 27 -16.09 2.72 -16.64
C ILE A 27 -14.60 2.70 -16.98
N ARG A 28 -14.09 1.59 -17.54
CA ARG A 28 -12.67 1.40 -17.85
C ARG A 28 -12.11 2.48 -18.77
N ALA A 29 -12.90 2.96 -19.74
CA ALA A 29 -12.53 4.03 -20.65
C ALA A 29 -12.26 5.38 -19.95
N ARG A 30 -12.68 5.54 -18.69
CA ARG A 30 -12.55 6.76 -17.88
C ARG A 30 -11.51 6.66 -16.76
N LEU A 31 -10.82 5.52 -16.63
CA LEU A 31 -9.83 5.29 -15.57
C LEU A 31 -8.39 5.62 -15.98
N GLY A 32 -8.20 6.18 -17.18
CA GLY A 32 -6.90 6.50 -17.76
C GLY A 32 -6.18 5.29 -18.37
N ASP A 33 -4.93 5.52 -18.78
CA ASP A 33 -4.09 4.52 -19.43
C ASP A 33 -3.37 3.65 -18.39
N TRP A 34 -3.51 2.33 -18.54
CA TRP A 34 -2.86 1.34 -17.69
C TRP A 34 -2.16 0.29 -18.57
N PRO A 35 -1.01 -0.26 -18.13
CA PRO A 35 -0.36 -1.37 -18.81
C PRO A 35 -1.34 -2.56 -18.95
N PRO A 36 -1.22 -3.38 -20.01
CA PRO A 36 -2.01 -4.59 -20.14
C PRO A 36 -1.80 -5.51 -18.93
N THR A 37 -2.89 -6.02 -18.36
CA THR A 37 -2.81 -7.04 -17.32
C THR A 37 -2.48 -8.41 -17.93
N HIS A 38 -1.63 -9.17 -17.24
CA HIS A 38 -1.32 -10.57 -17.58
C HIS A 38 -2.16 -11.57 -16.78
N VAL A 39 -2.88 -11.10 -15.76
CA VAL A 39 -3.76 -11.93 -14.93
C VAL A 39 -5.17 -11.79 -15.46
N ASN A 40 -5.76 -12.92 -15.88
CA ASN A 40 -7.10 -12.94 -16.44
C ASN A 40 -8.09 -13.38 -15.35
N TRP A 41 -8.59 -12.42 -14.59
CA TRP A 41 -9.66 -12.67 -13.63
C TRP A 41 -11.02 -12.76 -14.35
N ARG A 42 -11.79 -13.79 -14.02
CA ARG A 42 -13.17 -13.98 -14.46
C ARG A 42 -14.11 -13.83 -13.27
N ILE A 43 -15.05 -12.90 -13.36
CA ILE A 43 -16.05 -12.65 -12.32
C ILE A 43 -17.23 -13.60 -12.53
N CYS A 44 -17.40 -14.54 -11.62
CA CYS A 44 -18.48 -15.53 -11.66
C CYS A 44 -19.69 -15.02 -10.87
N LEU A 45 -20.75 -14.63 -11.57
CA LEU A 45 -22.03 -14.16 -11.01
C LEU A 45 -22.87 -15.29 -10.41
N THR A 46 -22.59 -16.53 -10.85
CA THR A 46 -23.06 -17.76 -10.23
C THR A 46 -21.88 -18.71 -10.08
N ALA A 47 -21.93 -19.60 -9.09
CA ALA A 47 -20.89 -20.60 -8.90
C ALA A 47 -20.68 -21.44 -10.17
N PRO A 48 -19.45 -21.53 -10.72
CA PRO A 48 -19.14 -22.43 -11.83
C PRO A 48 -19.04 -23.89 -11.34
N ASP A 49 -19.24 -24.84 -12.25
CA ASP A 49 -19.10 -26.28 -11.95
C ASP A 49 -17.65 -26.61 -11.52
N ASP A 50 -16.68 -26.07 -12.26
CA ASP A 50 -15.24 -26.20 -12.01
C ASP A 50 -14.61 -24.81 -11.87
N ALA A 51 -14.42 -24.37 -10.62
CA ALA A 51 -13.70 -23.12 -10.35
C ALA A 51 -12.19 -23.31 -10.52
N ASN A 52 -11.50 -22.25 -10.95
CA ASN A 52 -10.05 -22.22 -11.09
C ASN A 52 -9.44 -20.97 -10.42
N GLY A 53 -8.11 -20.92 -10.33
CA GLY A 53 -7.39 -19.83 -9.66
C GLY A 53 -7.59 -18.42 -10.24
N GLY A 54 -8.16 -18.29 -11.45
CA GLY A 54 -8.53 -17.02 -12.06
C GLY A 54 -10.00 -16.62 -11.84
N ASP A 55 -10.78 -17.38 -11.06
CA ASP A 55 -12.19 -17.06 -10.83
C ASP A 55 -12.37 -16.20 -9.57
N LEU A 56 -13.25 -15.20 -9.64
CA LEU A 56 -13.81 -14.45 -8.52
C LEU A 56 -15.31 -14.69 -8.45
N ILE A 57 -15.73 -15.57 -7.53
CA ILE A 57 -17.13 -15.97 -7.37
C ILE A 57 -17.84 -14.95 -6.47
N VAL A 58 -18.91 -14.33 -6.96
CA VAL A 58 -19.60 -13.22 -6.28
C VAL A 58 -20.97 -13.66 -5.77
N PHE A 59 -21.22 -13.46 -4.48
CA PHE A 59 -22.50 -13.67 -3.82
C PHE A 59 -23.07 -12.33 -3.34
N THR A 60 -24.24 -11.93 -3.85
CA THR A 60 -24.91 -10.67 -3.49
C THR A 60 -26.11 -10.83 -2.54
N ASP A 61 -26.63 -12.05 -2.38
CA ASP A 61 -27.72 -12.36 -1.45
C ASP A 61 -27.22 -13.35 -0.39
N LEU A 62 -26.97 -12.87 0.84
CA LEU A 62 -26.45 -13.66 1.96
C LEU A 62 -27.55 -14.36 2.78
N LYS A 63 -28.74 -14.60 2.19
CA LYS A 63 -29.95 -14.98 2.92
C LYS A 63 -29.91 -16.27 3.74
N GLN A 64 -28.85 -17.08 3.71
CA GLN A 64 -28.55 -18.07 4.74
C GLN A 64 -27.13 -18.62 4.55
N SER A 65 -26.20 -18.24 5.43
CA SER A 65 -24.92 -18.93 5.57
C SER A 65 -25.17 -20.31 6.18
N SER A 66 -25.46 -21.31 5.36
CA SER A 66 -25.54 -22.71 5.77
C SER A 66 -24.13 -23.31 5.94
N GLU A 67 -24.00 -24.40 6.69
CA GLU A 67 -22.72 -25.15 6.76
C GLU A 67 -22.22 -25.55 5.36
N GLN A 68 -23.15 -25.87 4.44
CA GLN A 68 -22.85 -26.18 3.05
C GLN A 68 -22.21 -25.00 2.29
N HIS A 69 -22.63 -23.77 2.57
CA HIS A 69 -22.06 -22.56 1.96
C HIS A 69 -20.59 -22.36 2.41
N VAL A 70 -20.31 -22.59 3.68
CA VAL A 70 -18.95 -22.52 4.25
C VAL A 70 -18.04 -23.60 3.63
N GLU A 71 -18.52 -24.84 3.52
CA GLU A 71 -17.78 -25.93 2.88
C GLU A 71 -17.49 -25.65 1.40
N GLN A 72 -18.44 -25.06 0.68
CA GLN A 72 -18.23 -24.68 -0.73
C GLN A 72 -17.18 -23.58 -0.89
N ILE A 73 -17.21 -22.54 -0.05
CA ILE A 73 -16.18 -21.49 -0.04
C ILE A 73 -14.80 -22.10 0.20
N ALA A 74 -14.68 -22.95 1.22
CA ALA A 74 -13.42 -23.62 1.52
C ALA A 74 -12.92 -24.45 0.33
N ARG A 75 -13.82 -25.17 -0.36
CA ARG A 75 -13.47 -25.92 -1.58
C ARG A 75 -12.92 -24.99 -2.67
N TRP A 76 -13.61 -23.89 -3.01
CA TRP A 76 -13.12 -22.98 -4.05
C TRP A 76 -11.80 -22.30 -3.69
N GLN A 77 -11.59 -21.94 -2.41
CA GLN A 77 -10.31 -21.42 -1.95
C GLN A 77 -9.17 -22.42 -2.14
N THR A 78 -9.40 -23.72 -1.90
CA THR A 78 -8.38 -24.75 -2.19
C THR A 78 -8.06 -24.92 -3.67
N GLN A 79 -8.99 -24.53 -4.56
CA GLN A 79 -8.79 -24.47 -6.00
C GLN A 79 -8.12 -23.15 -6.44
N GLY A 80 -7.82 -22.25 -5.50
CA GLY A 80 -7.20 -20.95 -5.72
C GLY A 80 -8.17 -19.85 -6.13
N ALA A 81 -9.47 -20.14 -6.27
CA ALA A 81 -10.47 -19.13 -6.63
C ALA A 81 -10.69 -18.15 -5.47
N GLY A 82 -11.01 -16.90 -5.82
CA GLY A 82 -11.49 -15.91 -4.87
C GLY A 82 -13.00 -15.98 -4.69
N VAL A 83 -13.48 -15.67 -3.49
CA VAL A 83 -14.93 -15.56 -3.22
C VAL A 83 -15.23 -14.19 -2.62
N ILE A 84 -16.18 -13.46 -3.20
CA ILE A 84 -16.67 -12.17 -2.72
C ILE A 84 -18.10 -12.36 -2.20
N GLU A 85 -18.30 -12.09 -0.91
CA GLU A 85 -19.60 -12.05 -0.26
C GLU A 85 -19.96 -10.58 -0.01
N ALA A 86 -20.93 -10.03 -0.75
CA ALA A 86 -21.28 -8.60 -0.70
C ALA A 86 -22.78 -8.39 -0.45
N ALA A 87 -23.14 -7.80 0.69
CA ALA A 87 -24.53 -7.43 0.98
C ALA A 87 -24.61 -6.29 2.00
N ALA A 88 -25.68 -5.50 1.91
CA ALA A 88 -26.05 -4.47 2.89
C ALA A 88 -24.89 -3.53 3.31
N GLY A 89 -24.10 -3.06 2.32
CA GLY A 89 -22.97 -2.15 2.57
C GLY A 89 -21.73 -2.82 3.18
N ARG A 90 -21.61 -4.15 3.05
CA ARG A 90 -20.44 -4.92 3.42
C ARG A 90 -19.98 -5.77 2.25
N ALA A 91 -18.67 -5.92 2.11
CA ALA A 91 -18.05 -6.86 1.17
C ALA A 91 -16.91 -7.61 1.87
N VAL A 92 -16.89 -8.92 1.71
CA VAL A 92 -15.85 -9.80 2.23
C VAL A 92 -15.24 -10.57 1.07
N LEU A 93 -13.95 -10.37 0.81
CA LEU A 93 -13.19 -11.18 -0.15
C LEU A 93 -12.39 -12.23 0.60
N HIS A 94 -12.51 -13.47 0.16
CA HIS A 94 -11.70 -14.60 0.57
C HIS A 94 -10.75 -14.96 -0.57
N LEU A 95 -9.44 -14.81 -0.39
CA LEU A 95 -8.45 -15.07 -1.45
C LEU A 95 -7.11 -15.45 -0.84
N GLY A 96 -6.49 -16.52 -1.34
CA GLY A 96 -5.15 -16.93 -0.89
C GLY A 96 -5.04 -17.24 0.61
N GLY A 97 -6.13 -17.70 1.23
CA GLY A 97 -6.21 -17.93 2.68
C GLY A 97 -6.37 -16.66 3.52
N VAL A 98 -6.47 -15.48 2.89
CA VAL A 98 -6.69 -14.20 3.56
C VAL A 98 -8.16 -13.78 3.40
N ARG A 99 -8.69 -13.14 4.45
CA ARG A 99 -10.04 -12.58 4.48
C ARG A 99 -9.98 -11.06 4.55
N TYR A 100 -10.37 -10.38 3.48
CA TYR A 100 -10.42 -8.93 3.34
C TYR A 100 -11.83 -8.45 3.63
N GLN A 101 -12.03 -7.65 4.68
CA GLN A 101 -13.37 -7.24 5.15
C GLN A 101 -13.54 -5.73 4.98
N LEU A 102 -14.55 -5.32 4.24
CA LEU A 102 -14.82 -3.93 3.89
C LEU A 102 -16.25 -3.54 4.26
N GLU A 103 -16.40 -2.37 4.87
CA GLU A 103 -17.69 -1.71 5.15
C GLU A 103 -17.75 -0.41 4.34
N GLY A 104 -18.73 -0.28 3.45
CA GLY A 104 -18.82 0.85 2.54
C GLY A 104 -20.08 0.84 1.69
N HIS A 105 -20.12 1.75 0.73
CA HIS A 105 -21.22 1.82 -0.23
C HIS A 105 -21.01 0.79 -1.35
N LEU A 106 -22.09 0.15 -1.79
CA LEU A 106 -22.13 -0.69 -2.98
C LEU A 106 -23.01 0.05 -4.00
N ALA A 107 -22.37 0.69 -4.97
CA ALA A 107 -23.04 1.32 -6.12
C ALA A 107 -23.79 0.24 -6.95
N GLU A 108 -24.77 0.60 -7.76
CA GLU A 108 -25.52 -0.39 -8.56
C GLU A 108 -24.60 -1.13 -9.54
N ASP A 109 -23.61 -0.42 -10.08
CA ASP A 109 -22.62 -0.89 -11.05
C ASP A 109 -21.29 -1.39 -10.43
N TRP A 110 -21.24 -1.63 -9.11
CA TRP A 110 -19.97 -1.97 -8.42
C TRP A 110 -19.26 -3.21 -8.99
N ILE A 111 -20.00 -4.20 -9.51
CA ILE A 111 -19.44 -5.39 -10.16
C ILE A 111 -18.74 -5.02 -11.48
N ALA A 112 -19.32 -4.09 -12.25
CA ALA A 112 -18.71 -3.56 -13.46
C ALA A 112 -17.47 -2.70 -13.13
N ALA A 113 -17.54 -1.91 -12.06
CA ALA A 113 -16.40 -1.15 -11.55
C ALA A 113 -15.26 -2.08 -11.11
N LEU A 114 -15.56 -3.16 -10.38
CA LEU A 114 -14.58 -4.20 -10.00
C LEU A 114 -13.86 -4.74 -11.25
N ALA A 115 -14.61 -5.11 -12.28
CA ALA A 115 -14.07 -5.62 -13.53
C ALA A 115 -13.12 -4.60 -14.20
N ALA A 116 -13.51 -3.32 -14.24
CA ALA A 116 -12.69 -2.24 -14.79
C ALA A 116 -11.38 -2.04 -14.01
N PHE A 117 -11.40 -2.11 -12.68
CA PHE A 117 -10.19 -1.97 -11.85
C PHE A 117 -9.27 -3.19 -11.92
N LEU A 118 -9.83 -4.41 -12.06
CA LEU A 118 -9.04 -5.61 -12.36
C LEU A 118 -8.32 -5.48 -13.70
N ASP A 119 -8.98 -4.92 -14.72
CA ASP A 119 -8.35 -4.67 -16.02
C ASP A 119 -7.25 -3.60 -15.97
N CYS A 120 -7.34 -2.64 -15.03
CA CYS A 120 -6.24 -1.73 -14.70
C CYS A 120 -5.04 -2.44 -14.01
N GLY A 121 -5.13 -3.76 -13.82
CA GLY A 121 -4.10 -4.63 -13.28
C GLY A 121 -4.04 -4.69 -11.75
N PHE A 122 -5.05 -4.19 -11.04
CA PHE A 122 -5.09 -4.26 -9.58
C PHE A 122 -5.45 -5.66 -9.12
N ASP A 123 -4.86 -6.09 -8.00
CA ASP A 123 -5.22 -7.35 -7.36
C ASP A 123 -6.66 -7.28 -6.81
N PRO A 124 -7.36 -8.42 -6.68
CA PRO A 124 -8.79 -8.42 -6.36
C PRO A 124 -9.17 -7.66 -5.08
N HIS A 125 -8.34 -7.66 -4.05
CA HIS A 125 -8.61 -6.94 -2.80
C HIS A 125 -8.57 -5.41 -2.99
N ASP A 126 -7.64 -4.90 -3.81
CA ASP A 126 -7.53 -3.48 -4.11
C ASP A 126 -8.57 -3.03 -5.13
N ALA A 127 -8.83 -3.85 -6.15
CA ALA A 127 -9.89 -3.61 -7.11
C ALA A 127 -11.26 -3.54 -6.44
N LEU A 128 -11.50 -4.39 -5.43
CA LEU A 128 -12.72 -4.34 -4.62
C LEU A 128 -12.79 -3.05 -3.77
N VAL A 129 -11.69 -2.62 -3.16
CA VAL A 129 -11.66 -1.32 -2.44
C VAL A 129 -12.05 -0.16 -3.36
N LEU A 130 -11.47 -0.12 -4.57
CA LEU A 130 -11.79 0.89 -5.58
C LEU A 130 -13.24 0.80 -6.05
N ALA A 131 -13.77 -0.41 -6.26
CA ALA A 131 -15.16 -0.64 -6.64
C ALA A 131 -16.15 -0.13 -5.58
N LEU A 132 -15.82 -0.24 -4.29
CA LEU A 132 -16.64 0.32 -3.20
C LEU A 132 -16.49 1.85 -3.07
N ALA A 133 -15.38 2.42 -3.56
CA ALA A 133 -15.17 3.87 -3.62
C ALA A 133 -15.90 4.53 -4.80
N TRP A 134 -16.25 3.74 -5.82
CA TRP A 134 -17.00 4.17 -7.00
C TRP A 134 -18.42 4.65 -6.66
N ARG A 135 -18.96 5.59 -7.45
CA ARG A 135 -20.34 6.07 -7.34
C ARG A 135 -20.99 6.06 -8.71
N ASP A 136 -22.28 5.75 -8.75
CA ASP A 136 -23.06 5.73 -10.00
C ASP A 136 -22.87 7.04 -10.78
N GLY A 137 -22.54 6.90 -12.07
CA GLY A 137 -22.35 8.00 -13.00
C GLY A 137 -21.01 8.74 -12.87
N ASP A 138 -20.06 8.31 -12.04
CA ASP A 138 -18.72 8.93 -11.97
C ASP A 138 -18.02 8.93 -13.35
N GLU A 139 -18.28 7.93 -14.21
CA GLU A 139 -17.78 7.83 -15.59
C GLU A 139 -18.28 8.94 -16.54
N THR A 140 -19.26 9.73 -16.10
CA THR A 140 -19.83 10.85 -16.88
C THR A 140 -19.36 12.22 -16.40
N LYS A 141 -18.67 12.29 -15.24
CA LYS A 141 -18.37 13.56 -14.56
C LYS A 141 -17.04 14.18 -14.97
N SER A 142 -16.07 13.37 -15.37
CA SER A 142 -14.73 13.80 -15.75
C SER A 142 -14.09 12.86 -16.77
N ASP A 143 -13.09 13.35 -17.48
CA ASP A 143 -12.27 12.52 -18.38
C ASP A 143 -11.41 11.51 -17.61
N ASP A 144 -11.12 11.81 -16.35
CA ASP A 144 -10.47 10.92 -15.39
C ASP A 144 -11.38 10.72 -14.18
N ALA A 145 -12.10 9.61 -14.17
CA ALA A 145 -13.07 9.24 -13.14
C ALA A 145 -12.44 8.45 -11.99
N TRP A 146 -11.10 8.44 -11.87
CA TRP A 146 -10.43 7.70 -10.81
C TRP A 146 -10.86 8.17 -9.41
N PRO A 147 -11.27 7.26 -8.49
CA PRO A 147 -11.65 7.65 -7.13
C PRO A 147 -10.49 8.33 -6.38
N CYS A 148 -10.65 9.61 -6.05
CA CYS A 148 -9.62 10.40 -5.35
C CYS A 148 -10.11 11.04 -4.04
N ASP A 149 -11.39 10.89 -3.71
CA ASP A 149 -11.99 11.40 -2.48
C ASP A 149 -11.97 10.31 -1.40
N ILE A 150 -11.04 10.42 -0.45
CA ILE A 150 -10.85 9.43 0.62
C ILE A 150 -12.11 9.21 1.46
N SER A 151 -13.03 10.18 1.53
CA SER A 151 -14.28 10.03 2.28
C SER A 151 -15.25 9.03 1.65
N ARG A 152 -15.04 8.68 0.37
CA ARG A 152 -15.85 7.69 -0.36
C ARG A 152 -15.36 6.26 -0.18
N PHE A 153 -14.10 6.08 0.23
CA PHE A 153 -13.49 4.76 0.35
C PHE A 153 -14.10 3.97 1.51
N PRO A 154 -14.18 2.63 1.40
CA PRO A 154 -14.69 1.80 2.48
C PRO A 154 -13.80 1.88 3.72
N ARG A 155 -14.34 1.48 4.87
CA ARG A 155 -13.55 1.17 6.07
C ARG A 155 -13.19 -0.30 6.07
N VAL A 156 -11.97 -0.61 6.50
CA VAL A 156 -11.57 -2.00 6.76
C VAL A 156 -12.17 -2.45 8.10
N ALA A 157 -12.85 -3.59 8.11
CA ALA A 157 -13.50 -4.13 9.29
C ALA A 157 -12.66 -5.24 9.96
N GLY A 158 -12.97 -5.51 11.22
CA GLY A 158 -12.29 -6.55 12.01
C GLY A 158 -10.85 -6.18 12.41
N LEU A 159 -10.46 -4.91 12.27
CA LEU A 159 -9.19 -4.41 12.80
C LEU A 159 -9.25 -4.27 14.33
N PRO A 160 -8.12 -4.42 15.03
CA PRO A 160 -8.00 -4.01 16.43
C PRO A 160 -8.38 -2.54 16.61
N ASP A 161 -8.74 -2.16 17.84
CA ASP A 161 -9.01 -0.77 18.16
C ASP A 161 -7.81 0.12 17.78
N ALA A 162 -8.10 1.26 17.16
CA ALA A 162 -7.08 2.27 16.92
C ALA A 162 -6.59 2.81 18.28
N PRO A 163 -5.31 3.22 18.39
CA PRO A 163 -4.83 3.92 19.58
C PRO A 163 -5.77 5.07 19.96
N ALA A 164 -5.92 5.41 21.24
CA ALA A 164 -6.85 6.48 21.65
C ALA A 164 -6.38 7.88 21.17
N GLN A 165 -5.06 8.11 21.18
CA GLN A 165 -4.43 9.31 20.62
C GLN A 165 -3.71 8.98 19.31
N ALA A 166 -3.71 9.91 18.36
CA ALA A 166 -2.94 9.76 17.13
C ALA A 166 -1.44 9.74 17.46
N PHE A 167 -0.64 9.10 16.61
CA PHE A 167 0.81 9.16 16.74
C PHE A 167 1.31 10.59 16.55
N ALA A 168 2.47 10.90 17.15
CA ALA A 168 3.08 12.21 17.01
C ALA A 168 3.26 12.58 15.52
N ALA A 169 3.01 13.83 15.13
CA ALA A 169 3.13 14.24 13.74
C ALA A 169 4.60 14.30 13.29
N CYS A 170 4.86 13.99 12.01
CA CYS A 170 6.13 14.29 11.35
C CYS A 170 5.97 15.46 10.37
N PRO A 171 7.07 16.08 9.90
CA PRO A 171 7.00 17.04 8.80
C PRO A 171 6.36 16.40 7.55
N ASP A 172 5.63 17.20 6.77
CA ASP A 172 5.05 16.76 5.49
C ASP A 172 6.09 16.25 4.49
N ALA A 173 7.32 16.77 4.58
CA ALA A 173 8.44 16.38 3.75
C ALA A 173 9.60 15.87 4.62
N LEU A 174 9.72 14.55 4.72
CA LEU A 174 10.85 13.87 5.36
C LEU A 174 12.11 13.87 4.47
N GLY A 175 11.98 14.26 3.21
CA GLY A 175 13.12 14.41 2.30
C GLY A 175 13.66 13.07 1.79
N ILE A 176 14.98 13.02 1.60
CA ILE A 176 15.69 11.76 1.37
C ILE A 176 15.72 10.98 2.67
N TYR A 177 15.11 9.80 2.64
CA TYR A 177 15.01 8.88 3.76
C TYR A 177 15.99 7.73 3.51
N ALA A 178 17.05 7.62 4.30
CA ALA A 178 18.01 6.51 4.16
C ALA A 178 17.65 5.32 5.08
N VAL A 179 17.44 4.14 4.51
CA VAL A 179 17.21 2.89 5.25
C VAL A 179 18.52 2.09 5.29
N LEU A 180 19.03 1.82 6.49
CA LEU A 180 20.43 1.47 6.73
C LEU A 180 20.57 0.21 7.60
N PRO A 181 21.54 -0.68 7.32
CA PRO A 181 21.58 -2.01 7.95
C PRO A 181 22.28 -2.06 9.32
N THR A 182 23.07 -1.05 9.68
CA THR A 182 23.84 -0.99 10.93
C THR A 182 23.90 0.44 11.47
N ALA A 183 24.21 0.58 12.75
CA ALA A 183 24.44 1.86 13.42
C ALA A 183 25.64 2.61 12.82
N GLU A 184 26.69 1.90 12.41
CA GLU A 184 27.83 2.51 11.71
C GLU A 184 27.37 3.19 10.40
N TRP A 185 26.47 2.56 9.65
CA TRP A 185 25.89 3.19 8.48
C TRP A 185 25.03 4.41 8.84
N VAL A 186 24.24 4.32 9.92
CA VAL A 186 23.45 5.46 10.42
C VAL A 186 24.36 6.64 10.78
N GLU A 187 25.43 6.40 11.54
CA GLU A 187 26.43 7.41 11.93
C GLU A 187 27.06 8.07 10.69
N ARG A 188 27.52 7.28 9.72
CA ARG A 188 28.15 7.79 8.49
C ARG A 188 27.18 8.65 7.68
N VAL A 189 25.96 8.16 7.44
CA VAL A 189 24.99 8.84 6.58
C VAL A 189 24.38 10.07 7.26
N ALA A 190 24.25 10.06 8.59
CA ALA A 190 23.97 11.25 9.38
C ALA A 190 25.07 12.31 9.20
N GLY A 191 26.34 11.89 9.24
CA GLY A 191 27.50 12.74 8.96
C GLY A 191 27.53 13.34 7.55
N PHE A 192 26.85 12.72 6.57
CA PHE A 192 26.66 13.27 5.22
C PHE A 192 25.50 14.29 5.13
N GLY A 193 24.84 14.58 6.25
CA GLY A 193 23.79 15.58 6.35
C GLY A 193 22.37 15.07 6.09
N VAL A 194 22.18 13.77 5.85
CA VAL A 194 20.83 13.20 5.65
C VAL A 194 20.04 13.26 6.94
N LYS A 195 18.84 13.86 6.88
CA LYS A 195 18.04 14.19 8.08
C LYS A 195 16.98 13.16 8.47
N THR A 196 16.69 12.20 7.60
CA THR A 196 15.76 11.10 7.91
C THR A 196 16.45 9.77 7.68
N LEU A 197 16.59 8.99 8.74
CA LEU A 197 17.36 7.75 8.78
C LEU A 197 16.52 6.65 9.40
N GLN A 198 16.72 5.41 8.98
CA GLN A 198 16.16 4.25 9.64
C GLN A 198 17.22 3.18 9.84
N LEU A 199 17.32 2.68 11.06
CA LEU A 199 18.04 1.45 11.33
C LEU A 199 17.12 0.26 11.02
N ARG A 200 17.53 -0.57 10.05
CA ARG A 200 16.87 -1.81 9.68
C ARG A 200 17.76 -3.01 9.93
N ARG A 201 17.88 -3.38 11.21
CA ARG A 201 18.64 -4.55 11.66
C ARG A 201 17.73 -5.76 11.81
N LYS A 202 17.72 -6.64 10.80
CA LYS A 202 16.88 -7.86 10.79
C LYS A 202 17.35 -8.94 11.76
N THR A 203 18.66 -9.13 11.86
CA THR A 203 19.27 -10.23 12.59
C THR A 203 20.39 -9.69 13.47
N ALA A 204 20.20 -9.78 14.77
CA ALA A 204 21.21 -9.48 15.78
C ALA A 204 20.81 -10.16 17.08
N GLU A 205 21.80 -10.54 17.88
CA GLU A 205 21.54 -10.95 19.27
C GLU A 205 20.90 -9.79 20.04
N PRO A 206 20.00 -10.03 21.01
CA PRO A 206 19.23 -8.97 21.67
C PRO A 206 20.08 -7.81 22.23
N GLU A 207 21.22 -8.13 22.85
CA GLU A 207 22.12 -7.12 23.41
C GLU A 207 22.91 -6.36 22.35
N GLU A 208 23.22 -6.99 21.21
CA GLU A 208 23.82 -6.29 20.06
C GLU A 208 22.81 -5.34 19.43
N LEU A 209 21.57 -5.79 19.25
CA LEU A 209 20.48 -4.97 18.71
C LEU A 209 20.26 -3.72 19.57
N LYS A 210 20.19 -3.86 20.90
CA LYS A 210 20.07 -2.70 21.81
C LYS A 210 21.22 -1.71 21.64
N ARG A 211 22.46 -2.21 21.50
CA ARG A 211 23.64 -1.36 21.25
C ARG A 211 23.54 -0.63 19.91
N GLU A 212 23.16 -1.32 18.83
CA GLU A 212 22.98 -0.73 17.50
C GLU A 212 21.89 0.35 17.50
N ILE A 213 20.76 0.09 18.17
CA ILE A 213 19.67 1.07 18.32
C ILE A 213 20.16 2.29 19.11
N ALA A 214 20.79 2.09 20.27
CA ALA A 214 21.27 3.19 21.11
C ALA A 214 22.28 4.09 20.38
N ARG A 215 23.23 3.49 19.66
CA ARG A 215 24.19 4.21 18.81
C ARG A 215 23.50 5.01 17.71
N SER A 216 22.54 4.39 17.02
CA SER A 216 21.78 5.04 15.94
C SER A 216 21.01 6.26 16.47
N VAL A 217 20.35 6.14 17.62
CA VAL A 217 19.63 7.25 18.25
C VAL A 217 20.58 8.35 18.69
N ALA A 218 21.74 8.00 19.26
CA ALA A 218 22.77 8.99 19.65
C ALA A 218 23.28 9.78 18.43
N ALA A 219 23.58 9.10 17.32
CA ALA A 219 23.97 9.73 16.06
C ALA A 219 22.88 10.68 15.52
N GLY A 220 21.62 10.28 15.63
CA GLY A 220 20.49 11.14 15.30
C GLY A 220 20.48 12.45 16.09
N ARG A 221 20.74 12.38 17.41
CA ARG A 221 20.80 13.58 18.27
C ARG A 221 22.00 14.46 17.94
N GLU A 222 23.17 13.87 17.69
CA GLU A 222 24.40 14.59 17.35
C GLU A 222 24.26 15.37 16.04
N HIS A 223 23.61 14.77 15.04
CA HIS A 223 23.47 15.35 13.70
C HIS A 223 22.13 16.04 13.45
N ASP A 224 21.28 16.21 14.47
CA ASP A 224 19.93 16.76 14.35
C ASP A 224 19.13 16.05 13.23
N ALA A 225 19.08 14.71 13.31
CA ALA A 225 18.43 13.83 12.36
C ALA A 225 17.35 12.96 13.04
N CYS A 226 16.29 12.69 12.30
CA CYS A 226 15.17 11.84 12.68
C CYS A 226 15.54 10.37 12.46
N VAL A 227 15.76 9.62 13.53
CA VAL A 227 16.12 8.19 13.47
C VAL A 227 14.92 7.31 13.81
N PHE A 228 14.46 6.56 12.81
CA PHE A 228 13.44 5.53 12.94
C PHE A 228 14.06 4.16 13.18
N ILE A 229 13.43 3.33 14.00
CA ILE A 229 13.83 1.94 14.21
C ILE A 229 12.81 1.02 13.55
N ASN A 230 13.27 0.11 12.69
CA ASN A 230 12.41 -0.86 12.02
C ASN A 230 12.09 -2.03 12.97
N ASP A 231 10.80 -2.39 13.08
CA ASP A 231 10.20 -3.53 13.78
C ASP A 231 10.38 -3.58 15.32
N HIS A 232 11.58 -3.27 15.84
CA HIS A 232 11.99 -3.45 17.24
C HIS A 232 11.48 -2.35 18.18
N TRP A 233 10.17 -2.24 18.27
CA TRP A 233 9.48 -1.08 18.82
C TRP A 233 9.70 -0.87 20.32
N GLN A 234 9.79 -1.93 21.14
CA GLN A 234 10.09 -1.80 22.58
C GLN A 234 11.48 -1.20 22.80
N ALA A 235 12.48 -1.76 22.12
CA ALA A 235 13.87 -1.28 22.21
C ALA A 235 14.02 0.15 21.67
N ALA A 236 13.20 0.54 20.70
CA ALA A 236 13.14 1.92 20.20
C ALA A 236 12.60 2.89 21.25
N ILE A 237 11.56 2.51 21.99
CA ILE A 237 11.04 3.31 23.12
C ILE A 237 12.11 3.44 24.21
N ASP A 238 12.72 2.33 24.62
CA ASP A 238 13.73 2.30 25.69
C ASP A 238 14.95 3.19 25.35
N ALA A 239 15.35 3.24 24.07
CA ALA A 239 16.44 4.09 23.60
C ALA A 239 16.03 5.57 23.38
N GLY A 240 14.73 5.88 23.42
CA GLY A 240 14.21 7.21 23.10
C GLY A 240 14.43 7.60 21.64
N ALA A 241 14.11 6.68 20.72
CA ALA A 241 14.14 6.92 19.28
C ALA A 241 13.09 7.95 18.84
N TYR A 242 13.32 8.59 17.69
CA TYR A 242 12.39 9.57 17.13
C TYR A 242 11.08 8.92 16.68
N GLY A 243 11.16 7.69 16.16
CA GLY A 243 10.01 6.91 15.74
C GLY A 243 10.33 5.45 15.45
N VAL A 244 9.28 4.72 15.12
CA VAL A 244 9.31 3.31 14.71
C VAL A 244 8.73 3.21 13.29
N HIS A 245 9.24 2.27 12.51
CA HIS A 245 8.63 1.88 11.25
C HIS A 245 8.22 0.40 11.33
N LEU A 246 6.98 0.08 10.98
CA LEU A 246 6.42 -1.28 11.05
C LEU A 246 5.89 -1.72 9.67
N GLY A 247 5.99 -3.02 9.40
CA GLY A 247 5.26 -3.67 8.32
C GLY A 247 3.81 -3.97 8.69
N GLN A 248 3.03 -4.47 7.71
CA GLN A 248 1.64 -4.88 7.93
C GLN A 248 1.53 -6.07 8.90
N GLU A 249 2.46 -7.02 8.87
CA GLU A 249 2.44 -8.15 9.82
C GLU A 249 2.70 -7.69 11.27
N ASP A 250 3.62 -6.75 11.44
CA ASP A 250 3.99 -6.23 12.75
C ASP A 250 2.88 -5.36 13.37
N VAL A 251 2.07 -4.68 12.55
CA VAL A 251 0.96 -3.84 13.03
C VAL A 251 -0.09 -4.64 13.81
N HIS A 252 -0.22 -5.94 13.51
CA HIS A 252 -1.16 -6.84 14.17
C HIS A 252 -0.66 -7.38 15.51
N THR A 253 0.64 -7.31 15.76
CA THR A 253 1.28 -7.90 16.95
C THR A 253 1.86 -6.84 17.89
N ALA A 254 2.18 -5.65 17.39
CA ALA A 254 2.67 -4.54 18.19
C ALA A 254 1.57 -3.92 19.07
N ASP A 255 1.93 -3.52 20.28
CA ASP A 255 1.04 -2.72 21.13
C ASP A 255 1.08 -1.25 20.68
N LEU A 256 0.19 -0.93 19.73
CA LEU A 256 0.09 0.41 19.17
C LEU A 256 -0.41 1.44 20.20
N HIS A 257 -1.12 1.01 21.25
CA HIS A 257 -1.51 1.90 22.34
C HIS A 257 -0.30 2.30 23.17
N ALA A 258 0.57 1.36 23.52
CA ALA A 258 1.82 1.62 24.21
C ALA A 258 2.75 2.53 23.40
N LEU A 259 2.91 2.24 22.09
CA LEU A 259 3.71 3.09 21.19
C LEU A 259 3.16 4.51 21.11
N SER A 260 1.86 4.65 20.89
CA SER A 260 1.23 5.96 20.83
C SER A 260 1.40 6.73 22.15
N LYS A 261 1.20 6.06 23.31
CA LYS A 261 1.39 6.64 24.64
C LYS A 261 2.84 7.08 24.92
N ALA A 262 3.82 6.37 24.38
CA ALA A 262 5.24 6.73 24.49
C ALA A 262 5.60 8.00 23.70
N GLY A 263 4.71 8.51 22.85
CA GLY A 263 4.92 9.74 22.08
C GLY A 263 5.89 9.58 20.91
N VAL A 264 6.20 8.34 20.52
CA VAL A 264 7.02 8.08 19.32
C VAL A 264 6.19 8.28 18.05
N ARG A 265 6.88 8.52 16.94
CA ARG A 265 6.27 8.54 15.60
C ARG A 265 6.13 7.13 15.06
N LEU A 266 5.12 6.89 14.22
CA LEU A 266 4.91 5.61 13.55
C LEU A 266 4.89 5.80 12.04
N GLY A 267 5.75 5.07 11.33
CA GLY A 267 5.64 4.84 9.90
C GLY A 267 5.06 3.46 9.60
N LEU A 268 4.16 3.37 8.63
CA LEU A 268 3.60 2.10 8.17
C LEU A 268 3.88 1.88 6.69
N SER A 269 4.41 0.71 6.34
CA SER A 269 4.56 0.26 4.95
C SER A 269 3.21 -0.16 4.36
N THR A 270 2.93 0.23 3.11
CA THR A 270 1.72 -0.14 2.38
C THR A 270 2.04 -0.46 0.91
N HIS A 271 1.31 -1.43 0.35
CA HIS A 271 1.53 -1.97 -0.99
C HIS A 271 0.31 -1.83 -1.92
N GLY A 272 -0.81 -1.34 -1.38
CA GLY A 272 -2.10 -1.30 -2.07
C GLY A 272 -3.15 -0.51 -1.30
N TYR A 273 -4.31 -0.29 -1.90
CA TYR A 273 -5.42 0.46 -1.28
C TYR A 273 -5.91 -0.19 0.01
N TYR A 274 -6.05 -1.52 0.07
CA TYR A 274 -6.51 -2.20 1.29
C TYR A 274 -5.57 -1.94 2.47
N GLU A 275 -4.26 -2.06 2.24
CA GLU A 275 -3.24 -1.78 3.26
C GLU A 275 -3.18 -0.29 3.63
N MET A 276 -3.42 0.62 2.68
CA MET A 276 -3.50 2.06 2.98
C MET A 276 -4.64 2.38 3.93
N LEU A 277 -5.84 1.84 3.66
CA LEU A 277 -6.99 2.04 4.55
C LEU A 277 -6.77 1.39 5.92
N THR A 278 -6.13 0.23 5.95
CA THR A 278 -5.70 -0.43 7.20
C THR A 278 -4.70 0.45 7.97
N ALA A 279 -3.72 1.03 7.30
CA ALA A 279 -2.74 1.92 7.93
C ALA A 279 -3.40 3.19 8.47
N LEU A 280 -4.29 3.83 7.70
CA LEU A 280 -4.99 5.05 8.11
C LEU A 280 -5.82 4.86 9.40
N HIS A 281 -6.41 3.68 9.59
CA HIS A 281 -7.14 3.33 10.82
C HIS A 281 -6.28 3.54 12.07
N PHE A 282 -4.99 3.21 12.01
CA PHE A 282 -4.06 3.37 13.14
C PHE A 282 -3.49 4.78 13.30
N ARG A 283 -3.86 5.73 12.44
CA ARG A 283 -3.47 7.15 12.49
C ARG A 283 -1.95 7.37 12.62
N PRO A 284 -1.14 6.81 11.69
CA PRO A 284 0.31 6.86 11.73
C PRO A 284 0.82 8.28 11.47
N SER A 285 2.09 8.50 11.77
CA SER A 285 2.79 9.75 11.46
C SER A 285 3.06 9.90 9.96
N TYR A 286 3.33 8.81 9.24
CA TYR A 286 3.46 8.78 7.79
C TYR A 286 3.14 7.38 7.23
N ILE A 287 2.87 7.31 5.93
CA ILE A 287 2.72 6.06 5.19
C ILE A 287 3.86 5.94 4.16
N ALA A 288 4.48 4.76 4.09
CA ALA A 288 5.41 4.41 3.03
C ALA A 288 4.68 3.64 1.92
N LEU A 289 4.83 4.10 0.68
CA LEU A 289 4.20 3.56 -0.53
C LEU A 289 5.27 2.80 -1.33
N GLY A 290 5.15 1.48 -1.42
CA GLY A 290 6.11 0.68 -2.19
C GLY A 290 5.72 -0.78 -2.39
N ALA A 291 6.53 -1.57 -3.09
CA ALA A 291 7.72 -1.13 -3.82
C ALA A 291 7.34 -0.41 -5.12
N VAL A 292 7.85 0.80 -5.35
CA VAL A 292 7.56 1.56 -6.59
C VAL A 292 8.22 0.90 -7.80
N PHE A 293 9.47 0.45 -7.66
CA PHE A 293 10.23 -0.26 -8.70
C PHE A 293 10.71 -1.64 -8.20
N PRO A 294 11.11 -2.56 -9.10
CA PRO A 294 11.73 -3.83 -8.70
C PRO A 294 12.87 -3.63 -7.71
N THR A 295 12.93 -4.47 -6.68
CA THR A 295 13.96 -4.40 -5.64
C THR A 295 14.35 -5.80 -5.17
N THR A 296 15.62 -5.98 -4.83
CA THR A 296 16.17 -7.21 -4.23
C THR A 296 16.36 -7.08 -2.72
N THR A 297 16.12 -5.90 -2.13
CA THR A 297 16.34 -5.63 -0.69
C THR A 297 15.33 -6.35 0.22
N LYS A 298 14.14 -6.66 -0.30
CA LYS A 298 13.08 -7.41 0.37
C LYS A 298 12.40 -8.28 -0.68
N VAL A 299 12.12 -9.53 -0.34
CA VAL A 299 11.25 -10.38 -1.17
C VAL A 299 9.86 -9.78 -1.11
N MET A 300 9.34 -9.36 -2.26
CA MET A 300 8.04 -8.73 -2.37
C MET A 300 7.01 -9.75 -2.86
N PRO A 301 5.86 -9.90 -2.17
CA PRO A 301 4.78 -10.76 -2.66
C PRO A 301 3.99 -10.10 -3.81
N THR A 302 4.11 -8.78 -3.97
CA THR A 302 3.40 -7.98 -4.97
C THR A 302 4.32 -7.51 -6.08
N ALA A 303 3.74 -7.30 -7.26
CA ALA A 303 4.43 -6.63 -8.36
C ALA A 303 4.76 -5.17 -8.01
N PRO A 304 5.83 -4.59 -8.59
CA PRO A 304 6.13 -3.18 -8.42
C PRO A 304 4.94 -2.30 -8.83
N GLN A 305 4.66 -1.27 -8.04
CA GLN A 305 3.51 -0.40 -8.23
C GLN A 305 3.64 0.50 -9.46
N GLY A 306 4.87 0.93 -9.77
CA GLY A 306 5.15 1.90 -10.82
C GLY A 306 4.68 3.33 -10.48
N LEU A 307 5.06 4.27 -11.35
CA LEU A 307 4.78 5.70 -11.17
C LEU A 307 3.29 6.04 -11.29
N ALA A 308 2.55 5.34 -12.16
CA ALA A 308 1.12 5.58 -12.37
C ALA A 308 0.32 5.32 -11.09
N ARG A 309 0.53 4.17 -10.43
CA ARG A 309 -0.12 3.88 -9.14
C ARG A 309 0.34 4.83 -8.05
N LEU A 310 1.65 5.11 -7.97
CA LEU A 310 2.17 6.07 -6.99
C LEU A 310 1.47 7.43 -7.10
N ALA A 311 1.28 7.96 -8.32
CA ALA A 311 0.57 9.22 -8.53
C ALA A 311 -0.89 9.16 -8.06
N ARG A 312 -1.61 8.04 -8.30
CA ARG A 312 -2.98 7.84 -7.77
C ARG A 312 -3.00 7.84 -6.24
N TYR A 313 -2.06 7.14 -5.62
CA TYR A 313 -1.94 7.06 -4.15
C TYR A 313 -1.61 8.41 -3.53
N VAL A 314 -0.66 9.15 -4.12
CA VAL A 314 -0.30 10.50 -3.69
C VAL A 314 -1.52 11.43 -3.78
N LYS A 315 -2.28 11.35 -4.88
CA LYS A 315 -3.46 12.20 -5.05
C LYS A 315 -4.56 11.88 -4.03
N LEU A 316 -4.81 10.60 -3.76
CA LEU A 316 -5.81 10.18 -2.79
C LEU A 316 -5.48 10.64 -1.36
N LEU A 317 -4.20 10.58 -0.98
CA LEU A 317 -3.74 10.84 0.39
C LEU A 317 -3.22 12.28 0.59
N GLU A 318 -3.39 13.14 -0.42
CA GLU A 318 -3.01 14.54 -0.36
C GLU A 318 -3.74 15.25 0.80
N GLY A 319 -2.96 15.81 1.73
CA GLY A 319 -3.51 16.48 2.93
C GLY A 319 -4.05 15.54 4.01
N VAL A 320 -3.98 14.22 3.81
CA VAL A 320 -4.44 13.21 4.78
C VAL A 320 -3.30 12.78 5.71
N VAL A 321 -2.15 12.40 5.14
CA VAL A 321 -1.00 11.89 5.88
C VAL A 321 0.29 12.10 5.07
N PRO A 322 1.45 12.41 5.70
CA PRO A 322 2.73 12.45 5.00
C PRO A 322 3.06 11.13 4.30
N LEU A 323 3.65 11.21 3.11
CA LEU A 323 3.94 10.06 2.26
C LEU A 323 5.43 9.94 1.95
N VAL A 324 5.90 8.69 1.92
CA VAL A 324 7.27 8.32 1.55
C VAL A 324 7.21 7.27 0.44
N ALA A 325 7.69 7.58 -0.76
CA ALA A 325 7.87 6.57 -1.80
C ALA A 325 9.06 5.67 -1.47
N ILE A 326 8.94 4.34 -1.64
CA ILE A 326 10.02 3.40 -1.37
C ILE A 326 10.04 2.24 -2.37
N GLY A 327 11.21 1.65 -2.58
CA GLY A 327 11.40 0.41 -3.35
C GLY A 327 12.02 0.67 -4.72
N GLY A 328 13.28 0.26 -4.87
CA GLY A 328 14.04 0.38 -6.12
C GLY A 328 14.35 1.81 -6.57
N ILE A 329 14.18 2.81 -5.69
CA ILE A 329 14.47 4.22 -6.00
C ILE A 329 15.98 4.46 -6.02
N SER A 330 16.48 4.93 -7.16
CA SER A 330 17.85 5.40 -7.38
C SER A 330 17.86 6.90 -7.73
N GLY A 331 19.05 7.50 -7.85
CA GLY A 331 19.19 8.89 -8.29
C GLY A 331 18.60 9.16 -9.67
N ASP A 332 18.67 8.19 -10.58
CA ASP A 332 18.20 8.34 -11.97
C ASP A 332 16.67 8.41 -12.08
N VAL A 333 15.96 7.71 -11.21
CA VAL A 333 14.48 7.66 -11.22
C VAL A 333 13.85 8.62 -10.21
N LEU A 334 14.63 9.16 -9.26
CA LEU A 334 14.15 10.07 -8.23
C LEU A 334 13.37 11.27 -8.80
N PRO A 335 13.80 11.95 -9.88
CA PRO A 335 13.03 13.06 -10.45
C PRO A 335 11.62 12.65 -10.90
N GLN A 336 11.46 11.44 -11.44
CA GLN A 336 10.17 10.94 -11.90
C GLN A 336 9.26 10.56 -10.72
N VAL A 337 9.86 10.04 -9.64
CA VAL A 337 9.17 9.77 -8.38
C VAL A 337 8.64 11.08 -7.79
N LEU A 338 9.48 12.12 -7.68
CA LEU A 338 9.07 13.40 -7.12
C LEU A 338 8.02 14.12 -7.98
N ALA A 339 8.06 13.94 -9.30
CA ALA A 339 7.04 14.47 -10.21
C ALA A 339 5.62 13.91 -9.97
N THR A 340 5.48 12.80 -9.21
CA THR A 340 4.16 12.32 -8.76
C THR A 340 3.53 13.19 -7.67
N GLY A 341 4.29 14.12 -7.10
CA GLY A 341 3.88 14.97 -5.97
C GLY A 341 4.28 14.44 -4.60
N VAL A 342 4.88 13.24 -4.51
CA VAL A 342 5.37 12.70 -3.24
C VAL A 342 6.48 13.59 -2.67
N LYS A 343 6.39 13.90 -1.37
CA LYS A 343 7.28 14.86 -0.70
C LYS A 343 8.45 14.19 0.02
N SER A 344 8.62 12.88 -0.09
CA SER A 344 9.71 12.13 0.52
C SER A 344 10.00 10.85 -0.28
N ALA A 345 11.27 10.45 -0.35
CA ALA A 345 11.68 9.24 -1.04
C ALA A 345 12.71 8.47 -0.20
N ALA A 346 12.43 7.19 0.04
CA ALA A 346 13.30 6.29 0.77
C ALA A 346 14.20 5.48 -0.16
N VAL A 347 15.48 5.43 0.22
CA VAL A 347 16.54 4.76 -0.53
C VAL A 347 17.33 3.82 0.38
N VAL A 348 17.84 2.74 -0.21
CA VAL A 348 18.74 1.78 0.45
C VAL A 348 20.04 1.70 -0.35
N ARG A 349 19.99 0.94 -1.44
CA ARG A 349 21.15 0.59 -2.27
C ARG A 349 21.77 1.80 -2.98
N ALA A 350 20.97 2.82 -3.28
CA ALA A 350 21.46 4.07 -3.87
C ALA A 350 22.52 4.78 -2.99
N ILE A 351 22.58 4.47 -1.70
CA ILE A 351 23.64 4.93 -0.80
C ILE A 351 24.56 3.77 -0.41
N THR A 352 24.02 2.64 0.05
CA THR A 352 24.82 1.56 0.65
C THR A 352 25.68 0.79 -0.35
N GLU A 353 25.32 0.79 -1.63
CA GLU A 353 26.06 0.12 -2.72
C GLU A 353 26.75 1.12 -3.66
N ALA A 354 26.73 2.41 -3.34
CA ALA A 354 27.43 3.41 -4.13
C ALA A 354 28.95 3.31 -3.95
N THR A 355 29.70 3.55 -5.02
CA THR A 355 31.18 3.60 -4.97
C THR A 355 31.68 4.68 -4.01
N ASP A 356 30.98 5.82 -3.97
CA ASP A 356 31.18 6.89 -2.98
C ASP A 356 29.84 7.24 -2.32
N PRO A 357 29.54 6.67 -1.13
CA PRO A 357 28.29 6.91 -0.42
C PRO A 357 28.07 8.37 -0.02
N ALA A 358 29.13 9.14 0.23
CA ALA A 358 29.01 10.54 0.62
C ALA A 358 28.53 11.38 -0.56
N SER A 359 29.21 11.24 -1.71
CA SER A 359 28.81 11.90 -2.95
C SER A 359 27.40 11.50 -3.40
N ALA A 360 27.04 10.21 -3.25
CA ALA A 360 25.69 9.73 -3.58
C ALA A 360 24.61 10.36 -2.69
N ALA A 361 24.84 10.43 -1.37
CA ALA A 361 23.91 11.07 -0.44
C ALA A 361 23.73 12.56 -0.74
N VAL A 362 24.80 13.28 -1.06
CA VAL A 362 24.74 14.70 -1.44
C VAL A 362 23.98 14.88 -2.76
N ALA A 363 24.23 14.04 -3.77
CA ALA A 363 23.56 14.12 -5.05
C ALA A 363 22.04 13.90 -4.92
N LEU A 364 21.62 12.90 -4.13
CA LEU A 364 20.20 12.63 -3.86
C LEU A 364 19.52 13.81 -3.15
N GLN A 365 20.17 14.38 -2.12
CA GLN A 365 19.63 15.54 -1.41
C GLN A 365 19.50 16.77 -2.34
N LYS A 366 20.50 17.00 -3.20
CA LYS A 366 20.47 18.09 -4.18
C LYS A 366 19.33 17.90 -5.20
N ALA A 367 19.20 16.70 -5.76
CA ALA A 367 18.11 16.39 -6.70
C ALA A 367 16.73 16.59 -6.07
N PHE A 368 16.57 16.22 -4.80
CA PHE A 368 15.35 16.43 -4.04
C PHE A 368 15.04 17.92 -3.82
N LEU A 369 16.05 18.75 -3.48
CA LEU A 369 15.86 20.19 -3.28
C LEU A 369 15.56 20.94 -4.58
N GLN A 370 16.12 20.51 -5.71
CA GLN A 370 15.91 21.15 -7.01
C GLN A 370 14.48 21.02 -7.55
N GLN A 371 13.70 20.04 -7.10
CA GLN A 371 12.29 19.90 -7.46
C GLN A 371 11.32 20.68 -6.55
N LYS A 372 11.81 21.30 -5.47
CA LYS A 372 10.99 22.16 -4.60
C LYS A 372 10.85 23.60 -5.12
N VAL A 373 11.60 23.96 -6.16
CA VAL A 373 11.56 25.25 -6.86
C VAL A 373 10.79 25.06 -8.16
#